data_AF-A0A518WI49-F1
#
_entry.id   AF-A0A518WI49-F1
#
_cell.length_a   1.000
_cell.length_b   1.000
_cell.length_c   1.000
_cell.angle_alpha   90.00
_cell.angle_beta   90.00
_cell.angle_gamma   90.00
#
_symmetry.space_group_name_H-M   'P 1'
#
loop_
_entity.id
_entity.type
_entity.pdbx_description
1 polymer ?
#
loop_
_entity_poly.entity_id
_entity_poly.type
_entity_poly.pdbx_seq_one_letter_code
_entity_poly.pdbx_strand_id
1 'polypeptide(L)'
;MNGKLMSRRRVARMLAIVPAVAAAVVVAPAVAQAACTSPTFSVYPGSGISNVRYGQVDFHFTACSNQAPSAWAASVGTAQVNSTGKNLGFFIDGVSIPTDSIGSSTRYWTGKIAASTCTPRVGFPCSRSYSMTVKFSASLDRFGNPQIYMGTRSAPTGMALFTTP
;
A
#
# COMPACT_ATOMS: atom_id res chain seq x y z
N MET A 1 2.53 100.07 28.20
CA MET A 1 1.57 100.13 29.32
C MET A 1 0.71 98.88 29.31
N ASN A 2 0.74 98.13 30.41
CA ASN A 2 -0.29 97.26 31.00
C ASN A 2 -1.40 96.60 30.15
N GLY A 3 -1.61 95.29 30.38
CA GLY A 3 -2.92 94.64 30.17
C GLY A 3 -2.85 93.14 29.88
N LYS A 4 -2.43 92.28 30.81
CA LYS A 4 -3.27 91.38 31.65
C LYS A 4 -4.17 90.37 30.90
N LEU A 5 -3.81 89.08 31.08
CA LEU A 5 -4.64 87.94 31.50
C LEU A 5 -5.96 87.65 30.77
N MET A 6 -6.11 86.46 30.17
CA MET A 6 -6.70 85.26 30.83
C MET A 6 -7.21 84.23 29.80
N SER A 7 -6.88 82.97 30.07
CA SER A 7 -7.84 81.85 30.15
C SER A 7 -8.68 81.51 28.90
N ARG A 8 -8.45 80.34 28.32
CA ARG A 8 -9.29 79.15 28.58
C ARG A 8 -8.82 77.93 27.78
N ARG A 9 -8.59 76.85 28.54
CA ARG A 9 -8.46 75.47 28.08
C ARG A 9 -9.67 75.06 27.23
N ARG A 10 -9.44 74.37 26.11
CA ARG A 10 -10.33 73.31 25.62
C ARG A 10 -9.48 72.16 25.10
N VAL A 11 -9.49 71.08 25.89
CA VAL A 11 -8.97 69.76 25.54
C VAL A 11 -9.97 69.14 24.56
N ALA A 12 -9.57 68.96 23.31
CA ALA A 12 -10.33 68.17 22.36
C ALA A 12 -9.87 66.71 22.45
N ARG A 13 -10.67 65.87 23.12
CA ARG A 13 -10.55 64.41 23.04
C ARG A 13 -10.97 63.98 21.64
N MET A 14 -10.01 63.69 20.77
CA MET A 14 -10.27 62.96 19.53
C MET A 14 -10.62 61.52 19.89
N LEU A 15 -11.88 61.17 19.64
CA LEU A 15 -12.39 59.81 19.67
C LEU A 15 -11.88 59.10 18.42
N ALA A 16 -10.85 58.26 18.56
CA ALA A 16 -10.40 57.39 17.48
C ALA A 16 -11.41 56.24 17.34
N ILE A 17 -12.18 56.26 16.25
CA ILE A 17 -12.99 55.13 15.81
C ILE A 17 -12.02 54.09 15.24
N VAL A 18 -11.81 52.99 15.96
CA VAL A 18 -11.09 51.82 15.44
C VAL A 18 -12.07 51.06 14.55
N PRO A 19 -11.86 50.94 13.23
CA PRO A 19 -12.63 50.01 12.44
C PRO A 19 -12.23 48.59 12.87
N ALA A 20 -13.17 47.87 13.47
CA ALA A 20 -13.04 46.44 13.68
C ALA A 20 -12.99 45.76 12.31
N VAL A 21 -11.79 45.42 11.85
CA VAL A 21 -11.60 44.53 10.70
C VAL A 21 -12.06 43.16 11.16
N ALA A 22 -13.30 42.81 10.83
CA ALA A 22 -13.79 41.44 10.93
C ALA A 22 -12.95 40.60 9.96
N ALA A 23 -11.90 39.98 10.49
CA ALA A 23 -11.16 38.95 9.78
C ALA A 23 -12.13 37.80 9.53
N ALA A 24 -12.70 37.76 8.33
CA ALA A 24 -13.34 36.56 7.83
C ALA A 24 -12.27 35.48 7.80
N VAL A 25 -12.26 34.64 8.84
CA VAL A 25 -11.52 33.37 8.83
C VAL A 25 -12.22 32.55 7.76
N VAL A 26 -11.69 32.60 6.54
CA VAL A 26 -12.01 31.63 5.50
C VAL A 26 -11.48 30.31 6.02
N VAL A 27 -12.35 29.55 6.69
CA VAL A 27 -12.08 28.16 7.01
C VAL A 27 -11.95 27.46 5.66
N ALA A 28 -10.71 27.31 5.20
CA ALA A 28 -10.42 26.45 4.07
C ALA A 28 -11.05 25.09 4.40
N PRO A 29 -11.85 24.50 3.49
CA PRO A 29 -12.44 23.20 3.75
C PRO A 29 -11.30 22.25 4.09
N ALA A 30 -11.37 21.63 5.28
CA ALA A 30 -10.48 20.56 5.64
C ALA A 30 -10.65 19.48 4.58
N VAL A 31 -9.68 19.38 3.67
CA VAL A 31 -9.65 18.33 2.66
C VAL A 31 -9.62 17.04 3.45
N ALA A 32 -10.71 16.27 3.41
CA ALA A 32 -10.75 14.97 4.06
C ALA A 32 -9.56 14.17 3.49
N GLN A 33 -8.59 13.84 4.35
CA GLN A 33 -7.44 13.03 3.93
C GLN A 33 -8.00 11.73 3.35
N ALA A 34 -7.61 11.44 2.10
CA ALA A 34 -7.98 10.20 1.46
C ALA A 34 -7.46 9.04 2.32
N ALA A 35 -8.35 8.12 2.69
CA ALA A 35 -7.97 6.91 3.39
C ALA A 35 -7.28 5.98 2.39
N CYS A 36 -5.97 5.83 2.54
CA CYS A 36 -5.18 4.90 1.74
C CYS A 36 -4.80 3.68 2.57
N THR A 37 -4.80 2.52 1.93
CA THR A 37 -4.27 1.28 2.47
C THR A 37 -3.11 0.80 1.60
N SER A 38 -2.02 0.39 2.25
CA SER A 38 -0.82 -0.11 1.56
C SER A 38 -0.30 -1.41 2.21
N PRO A 39 -1.10 -2.48 2.23
CA PRO A 39 -0.68 -3.73 2.83
C PRO A 39 0.37 -4.44 1.98
N THR A 40 1.16 -5.26 2.67
CA THR A 40 2.09 -6.20 2.06
C THR A 40 1.71 -7.60 2.49
N PHE A 41 1.58 -8.51 1.52
CA PHE A 41 1.31 -9.92 1.79
C PHE A 41 2.52 -10.75 1.41
N SER A 42 3.08 -11.45 2.40
CA SER A 42 4.21 -12.37 2.22
C SER A 42 3.73 -13.80 2.07
N VAL A 43 4.18 -14.47 1.01
CA VAL A 43 3.99 -15.91 0.82
C VAL A 43 5.34 -16.61 0.72
N TYR A 44 5.40 -17.83 1.22
CA TYR A 44 6.64 -18.58 1.34
C TYR A 44 6.52 -19.86 0.51
N PRO A 45 7.03 -19.89 -0.73
CA PRO A 45 7.07 -21.14 -1.50
C PRO A 45 7.98 -22.14 -0.79
N GLY A 46 7.56 -23.41 -0.80
CA GLY A 46 8.28 -24.49 -0.11
C GLY A 46 7.72 -25.87 -0.45
N SER A 47 8.19 -26.89 0.26
CA SER A 47 7.64 -28.24 0.11
C SER A 47 6.50 -28.48 1.09
N GLY A 48 5.37 -28.94 0.56
CA GLY A 48 4.23 -29.39 1.37
C GLY A 48 4.48 -30.74 2.05
N ILE A 49 5.46 -31.52 1.57
CA ILE A 49 5.78 -32.85 2.12
C ILE A 49 6.62 -32.70 3.39
N SER A 50 7.69 -31.89 3.32
CA SER A 50 8.59 -31.67 4.45
C SER A 50 8.21 -30.47 5.33
N ASN A 51 7.17 -29.72 4.96
CA ASN A 51 6.76 -28.47 5.63
C ASN A 51 7.89 -27.43 5.75
N VAL A 52 8.77 -27.37 4.74
CA VAL A 52 9.93 -26.46 4.72
C VAL A 52 9.69 -25.33 3.73
N ARG A 53 10.00 -24.11 4.15
CA ARG A 53 10.00 -22.90 3.30
C ARG A 53 11.32 -22.79 2.55
N TYR A 54 11.27 -22.54 1.25
CA TYR A 54 12.44 -22.39 0.39
C TYR A 54 12.71 -20.94 -0.01
N GLY A 55 11.71 -20.06 0.12
CA GLY A 55 11.86 -18.66 -0.19
C GLY A 55 10.74 -17.81 0.38
N GLN A 56 10.75 -16.55 -0.01
CA GLN A 56 9.75 -15.55 0.32
C GLN A 56 9.46 -14.70 -0.92
N VAL A 57 8.17 -14.45 -1.15
CA VAL A 57 7.67 -13.53 -2.15
C VAL A 57 6.72 -12.55 -1.48
N ASP A 58 6.95 -11.25 -1.66
CA ASP A 58 6.12 -10.19 -1.12
C ASP A 58 5.33 -9.51 -2.24
N PHE A 59 4.03 -9.35 -2.02
CA PHE A 59 3.14 -8.58 -2.89
C PHE A 59 2.71 -7.32 -2.17
N HIS A 60 3.06 -6.17 -2.74
CA HIS A 60 2.68 -4.86 -2.24
C HIS A 60 1.46 -4.34 -2.97
N PHE A 61 0.59 -3.66 -2.24
CA PHE A 61 -0.60 -3.05 -2.79
C PHE A 61 -0.69 -1.59 -2.36
N THR A 62 -1.41 -0.79 -3.13
CA THR A 62 -1.77 0.58 -2.75
C THR A 62 -3.13 0.90 -3.32
N ALA A 63 -4.06 1.28 -2.45
CA ALA A 63 -5.40 1.70 -2.82
C ALA A 63 -5.82 2.88 -1.96
N CYS A 64 -6.41 3.91 -2.57
CA CYS A 64 -6.91 5.10 -1.88
C CYS A 64 -8.40 5.30 -2.15
N SER A 65 -9.14 5.76 -1.13
CA SER A 65 -10.60 5.96 -1.21
C SER A 65 -11.03 7.02 -2.22
N ASN A 66 -10.17 7.99 -2.52
CA ASN A 66 -10.41 9.04 -3.51
C ASN A 66 -10.03 8.63 -4.95
N GLN A 67 -9.64 7.37 -5.15
CA GLN A 67 -9.22 6.84 -6.44
C GLN A 67 -10.17 5.73 -6.90
N ALA A 68 -10.47 5.70 -8.20
CA ALA A 68 -11.20 4.60 -8.80
C ALA A 68 -10.39 3.29 -8.69
N PRO A 69 -11.04 2.10 -8.62
CA PRO A 69 -10.33 0.83 -8.55
C PRO A 69 -9.30 0.60 -9.67
N SER A 70 -9.50 1.21 -10.84
CA SER A 70 -8.55 1.17 -11.97
C SER A 70 -7.20 1.84 -11.66
N ALA A 71 -7.13 2.75 -10.70
CA ALA A 71 -5.91 3.41 -10.27
C ALA A 71 -5.18 2.70 -9.11
N TRP A 72 -5.83 1.73 -8.45
CA TRP A 72 -5.16 0.95 -7.40
C TRP A 72 -4.01 0.12 -7.96
N ALA A 73 -2.90 0.05 -7.24
CA ALA A 73 -1.68 -0.57 -7.71
C ALA A 73 -1.38 -1.86 -6.94
N ALA A 74 -0.73 -2.80 -7.65
CA ALA A 74 -0.11 -3.96 -7.06
C ALA A 74 1.27 -4.15 -7.69
N SER A 75 2.27 -4.49 -6.89
CA SER A 75 3.64 -4.74 -7.34
C SER A 75 4.25 -5.91 -6.58
N VAL A 76 5.27 -6.51 -7.20
CA VAL A 76 6.12 -7.48 -6.51
C VAL A 76 7.19 -6.69 -5.78
N GLY A 77 7.34 -6.93 -4.48
CA GLY A 77 8.40 -6.34 -3.67
C GLY A 77 9.64 -7.19 -3.66
N THR A 78 9.54 -8.26 -2.87
CA THR A 78 10.62 -9.19 -2.62
C THR A 78 10.37 -10.49 -3.37
N ALA A 79 11.42 -11.07 -3.96
CA ALA A 79 11.41 -12.46 -4.42
C ALA A 79 12.79 -13.06 -4.14
N GLN A 80 12.93 -13.83 -3.07
CA GLN A 80 14.21 -14.41 -2.65
C GLN A 80 14.07 -15.87 -2.23
N VAL A 81 15.15 -16.60 -2.47
CA VAL A 81 15.34 -17.98 -2.00
C VAL A 81 16.23 -17.96 -0.76
N ASN A 82 15.83 -18.68 0.28
CA ASN A 82 16.62 -18.81 1.51
C ASN A 82 17.75 -19.84 1.36
N SER A 83 18.57 -20.01 2.41
CA SER A 83 19.70 -20.96 2.38
C SER A 83 19.26 -22.40 2.11
N THR A 84 18.15 -22.85 2.71
CA THR A 84 17.60 -24.19 2.49
C THR A 84 17.18 -24.40 1.04
N GLY A 85 16.46 -23.46 0.46
CA GLY A 85 16.08 -23.49 -0.95
C GLY A 85 17.31 -23.55 -1.86
N LYS A 86 18.32 -22.71 -1.63
CA LYS A 86 19.56 -22.71 -2.41
C LYS A 86 20.30 -24.04 -2.33
N ASN A 87 20.40 -24.64 -1.14
CA ASN A 87 21.07 -25.93 -0.93
C ASN A 87 20.33 -27.10 -1.61
N LEU A 88 19.01 -26.98 -1.74
CA LEU A 88 18.17 -27.95 -2.47
C LEU A 88 18.06 -27.63 -3.97
N GLY A 89 18.76 -26.59 -4.44
CA GLY A 89 18.74 -26.15 -5.82
C GLY A 89 17.38 -25.60 -6.27
N PHE A 90 16.62 -24.99 -5.36
CA PHE A 90 15.39 -24.27 -5.65
C PHE A 90 15.69 -22.85 -6.14
N PHE A 91 14.99 -22.42 -7.18
CA PHE A 91 15.09 -21.09 -7.78
C PHE A 91 13.70 -20.50 -7.95
N ILE A 92 13.58 -19.18 -7.82
CA ILE A 92 12.40 -18.42 -8.23
C ILE A 92 12.76 -17.81 -9.58
N ASP A 93 12.18 -18.34 -10.65
CA ASP A 93 12.51 -17.97 -12.03
C ASP A 93 11.82 -16.67 -12.44
N GLY A 94 10.67 -16.37 -11.83
CA GLY A 94 9.93 -15.15 -12.10
C GLY A 94 8.72 -14.98 -11.19
N VAL A 95 8.40 -13.73 -10.88
CA VAL A 95 7.21 -13.37 -10.13
C VAL A 95 6.48 -12.25 -10.87
N SER A 96 5.16 -12.34 -10.97
CA SER A 96 4.32 -11.30 -11.56
C SER A 96 3.01 -11.18 -10.82
N ILE A 97 2.34 -10.02 -10.94
CA ILE A 97 1.02 -9.79 -10.38
C ILE A 97 0.11 -9.09 -11.39
N PRO A 98 -0.33 -9.79 -12.45
CA PRO A 98 -1.31 -9.25 -13.38
C PRO A 98 -2.63 -8.88 -12.68
N THR A 99 -3.30 -7.86 -13.23
CA THR A 99 -4.69 -7.57 -12.91
C THR A 99 -5.59 -8.55 -13.65
N ASP A 100 -6.50 -9.21 -12.95
CA ASP A 100 -7.44 -10.17 -13.55
C ASP A 100 -8.71 -9.47 -14.04
N SER A 101 -9.28 -8.61 -13.19
CA SER A 101 -10.49 -7.86 -13.52
C SER A 101 -10.63 -6.61 -12.65
N ILE A 102 -11.39 -5.64 -13.16
CA ILE A 102 -11.68 -4.36 -12.52
C ILE A 102 -13.20 -4.19 -12.53
N GLY A 103 -13.79 -4.01 -11.34
CA GLY A 103 -15.19 -3.67 -11.14
C GLY A 103 -15.36 -2.20 -10.73
N SER A 104 -16.61 -1.80 -10.48
CA SER A 104 -16.93 -0.43 -10.06
C SER A 104 -16.39 -0.07 -8.67
N SER A 105 -16.33 -1.04 -7.76
CA SER A 105 -15.84 -0.88 -6.37
C SER A 105 -14.80 -1.93 -5.98
N THR A 106 -14.38 -2.78 -6.92
CA THR A 106 -13.51 -3.93 -6.66
C THR A 106 -12.41 -4.06 -7.69
N ARG A 107 -11.29 -4.67 -7.31
CA ARG A 107 -10.23 -5.07 -8.24
C ARG A 107 -9.63 -6.41 -7.82
N TYR A 108 -9.24 -7.20 -8.80
CA TYR A 108 -8.68 -8.54 -8.58
C TYR A 108 -7.31 -8.65 -9.24
N TRP A 109 -6.40 -9.33 -8.54
CA TRP A 109 -5.07 -9.67 -9.05
C TRP A 109 -4.75 -11.12 -8.78
N THR A 110 -3.91 -11.70 -9.62
CA THR A 110 -3.33 -13.02 -9.39
C THR A 110 -1.81 -12.88 -9.34
N GLY A 111 -1.23 -13.05 -8.14
CA GLY A 111 0.21 -13.25 -7.99
C GLY A 111 0.60 -14.61 -8.57
N LYS A 112 1.55 -14.62 -9.51
CA LYS A 112 2.10 -15.82 -10.15
C LYS A 112 3.57 -15.94 -9.78
N ILE A 113 3.97 -17.12 -9.30
CA ILE A 113 5.34 -17.45 -8.92
C ILE A 113 5.77 -18.65 -9.76
N ALA A 114 6.71 -18.41 -10.68
CA ALA A 114 7.42 -19.46 -11.40
C ALA A 114 8.68 -19.83 -10.61
N ALA A 115 8.88 -21.13 -10.41
CA ALA A 115 10.03 -21.64 -9.69
C ALA A 115 10.54 -22.92 -10.33
N SER A 116 11.82 -23.22 -10.12
CA SER A 116 12.44 -24.43 -10.64
C SER A 116 13.29 -25.09 -9.57
N THR A 117 13.52 -26.40 -9.71
CA THR A 117 14.52 -27.12 -8.93
C THR A 117 15.55 -27.73 -9.87
N CYS A 118 16.82 -27.43 -9.68
CA CYS A 118 17.93 -27.97 -10.44
C CYS A 118 18.84 -28.74 -9.49
N THR A 119 19.27 -29.94 -9.85
CA THR A 119 20.16 -30.73 -8.99
C THR A 119 21.47 -29.96 -8.82
N PRO A 120 21.92 -29.65 -7.58
CA PRO A 120 23.01 -28.71 -7.34
C PRO A 120 24.37 -29.13 -7.91
N ARG A 121 24.53 -30.39 -8.34
CA ARG A 121 25.76 -30.93 -8.93
C ARG A 121 25.87 -30.84 -10.45
N VAL A 122 24.77 -30.77 -11.19
CA VAL A 122 24.79 -30.95 -12.66
C VAL A 122 24.38 -29.73 -13.45
N GLY A 123 23.84 -28.68 -12.82
CA GLY A 123 23.63 -27.36 -13.44
C GLY A 123 22.99 -27.40 -14.83
N PHE A 124 21.66 -27.30 -14.88
CA PHE A 124 20.83 -27.37 -16.09
C PHE A 124 20.92 -28.70 -16.89
N PRO A 125 19.79 -29.29 -17.33
CA PRO A 125 18.41 -28.83 -17.18
C PRO A 125 17.93 -28.93 -15.73
N CYS A 126 17.09 -27.97 -15.32
CA CYS A 126 16.39 -28.06 -14.05
C CYS A 126 15.43 -29.24 -14.11
N SER A 127 15.39 -30.05 -13.05
CA SER A 127 14.68 -31.33 -13.08
C SER A 127 13.16 -31.13 -13.09
N ARG A 128 12.66 -30.01 -12.55
CA ARG A 128 11.24 -29.69 -12.42
C ARG A 128 10.99 -28.19 -12.41
N SER A 129 9.93 -27.76 -13.08
CA SER A 129 9.38 -26.41 -13.00
C SER A 129 8.03 -26.44 -12.28
N TYR A 130 7.76 -25.40 -11.50
CA TYR A 130 6.58 -25.24 -10.67
C TYR A 130 5.93 -23.89 -10.97
N SER A 131 4.60 -23.87 -10.98
CA SER A 131 3.82 -22.64 -11.07
C SER A 131 2.89 -22.58 -9.88
N MET A 132 3.03 -21.53 -9.07
CA MET A 132 2.22 -21.29 -7.87
C MET A 132 1.46 -19.99 -8.04
N THR A 133 0.25 -19.91 -7.51
CA THR A 133 -0.61 -18.74 -7.65
C THR A 133 -1.25 -18.33 -6.33
N VAL A 134 -1.47 -17.03 -6.18
CA VAL A 134 -2.15 -16.40 -5.04
C VAL A 134 -3.13 -15.39 -5.59
N LYS A 135 -4.40 -15.49 -5.22
CA LYS A 135 -5.41 -14.51 -5.61
C LYS A 135 -5.52 -13.40 -4.58
N PHE A 136 -5.71 -12.18 -5.04
CA PHE A 136 -5.95 -11.01 -4.21
C PHE A 136 -7.20 -10.28 -4.69
N SER A 137 -7.94 -9.71 -3.76
CA SER A 137 -9.06 -8.82 -4.06
C SER A 137 -8.94 -7.54 -3.24
N ALA A 138 -9.25 -6.42 -3.86
CA ALA A 138 -9.49 -5.16 -3.17
C ALA A 138 -10.95 -4.76 -3.33
N SER A 139 -11.57 -4.24 -2.28
CA SER A 139 -12.91 -3.69 -2.32
C SER A 139 -13.05 -2.51 -1.36
N LEU A 140 -13.98 -1.61 -1.63
CA LEU A 140 -14.37 -0.59 -0.66
C LEU A 140 -15.23 -1.21 0.45
N ASP A 141 -15.00 -0.80 1.70
CA ASP A 141 -15.88 -1.10 2.82
C ASP A 141 -17.13 -0.20 2.81
N ARG A 142 -18.02 -0.39 3.80
CA ARG A 142 -19.23 0.43 3.97
C ARG A 142 -18.96 1.93 4.21
N PHE A 143 -17.72 2.30 4.52
CA PHE A 143 -17.29 3.67 4.78
C PHE A 143 -16.50 4.26 3.60
N GLY A 144 -16.35 3.50 2.50
CA GLY A 144 -15.57 3.92 1.34
C GLY A 144 -14.07 3.79 1.53
N ASN A 145 -13.58 3.07 2.56
CA ASN A 145 -12.17 2.79 2.71
C ASN A 145 -11.79 1.53 1.91
N PRO A 146 -10.70 1.55 1.14
CA PRO A 146 -10.23 0.36 0.47
C PRO A 146 -9.71 -0.67 1.47
N GLN A 147 -10.10 -1.93 1.27
CA GLN A 147 -9.64 -3.10 1.98
C GLN A 147 -9.08 -4.09 0.98
N ILE A 148 -7.97 -4.75 1.33
CA ILE A 148 -7.31 -5.71 0.44
C ILE A 148 -7.18 -7.03 1.17
N TYR A 149 -7.52 -8.10 0.47
CA TYR A 149 -7.60 -9.44 1.00
C TYR A 149 -6.76 -10.40 0.16
N MET A 150 -6.04 -11.27 0.85
CA MET A 150 -5.42 -12.44 0.23
C MET A 150 -6.44 -13.59 0.22
N GLY A 151 -6.74 -14.08 -0.97
CA GLY A 151 -7.68 -15.16 -1.22
C GLY A 151 -7.00 -16.52 -1.35
N THR A 152 -7.47 -17.29 -2.32
CA THR A 152 -7.02 -18.66 -2.56
C THR A 152 -5.56 -18.72 -2.99
N ARG A 153 -4.85 -19.72 -2.47
CA ARG A 153 -3.47 -20.07 -2.85
C ARG A 153 -3.49 -21.44 -3.53
N SER A 154 -2.73 -21.59 -4.60
CA SER A 154 -2.59 -22.85 -5.32
C SER A 154 -1.11 -23.15 -5.55
N ALA A 155 -0.72 -24.40 -5.27
CA ALA A 155 0.62 -24.92 -5.51
C ALA A 155 0.51 -26.33 -6.11
N PRO A 156 1.45 -26.74 -6.96
CA PRO A 156 1.45 -28.08 -7.55
C PRO A 156 1.76 -29.15 -6.48
N THR A 157 1.45 -30.40 -6.81
CA THR A 157 1.70 -31.55 -5.92
C THR A 157 3.14 -31.58 -5.41
N GLY A 158 3.29 -31.72 -4.09
CA GLY A 158 4.59 -31.73 -3.39
C GLY A 158 5.11 -30.36 -2.97
N MET A 159 4.49 -29.27 -3.47
CA MET A 159 4.79 -27.88 -3.12
C MET A 159 3.69 -27.28 -2.25
N ALA A 160 4.02 -26.21 -1.53
CA ALA A 160 3.08 -25.43 -0.74
C ALA A 160 3.45 -23.94 -0.77
N LEU A 161 2.43 -23.10 -0.56
CA LEU A 161 2.57 -21.67 -0.32
C LEU A 161 2.16 -21.35 1.12
N PHE A 162 3.14 -21.27 2.00
CA PHE A 162 2.90 -20.93 3.40
C PHE A 162 2.65 -19.42 3.55
N THR A 163 1.93 -19.07 4.61
CA THR A 163 1.71 -17.68 5.06
C THR A 163 2.03 -17.61 6.54
N THR A 164 2.50 -16.47 7.02
CA THR A 164 2.54 -16.19 8.46
C THR A 164 1.14 -15.74 8.93
N PRO A 165 0.72 -16.13 10.15
CA PRO A 165 -0.46 -15.57 10.79
C PRO A 165 -0.37 -14.05 10.97
#